data_AF-A0A1I1W5A3-F1
#
_entry.id   AF-A0A1I1W5A3-F1
#
_cell.length_a   1.000
_cell.length_b   1.000
_cell.length_c   1.000
_cell.angle_alpha   90.00
_cell.angle_beta   90.00
_cell.angle_gamma   90.00
#
_symmetry.space_group_name_H-M   'P 1'
#
loop_
_entity.id
_entity.type
_entity.pdbx_description
1 polymer ?
#
loop_
_entity_poly.entity_id
_entity_poly.type
_entity_poly.pdbx_seq_one_letter_code
_entity_poly.pdbx_strand_id
1 'polypeptide(L)'
;MKKPLLAVLFMAMLFIAACSKDNDNSGKSRLSVYLTDDPSTYDAVLIDIQDIQVNTTTDTASGWQSINLLRPGVYDLLKFRNGLDTVLASAEIPAGKISQIRLILGSNNSVVINGASYPLETPSSQQSGLKLNVHAQLEAGIEYKLWIDFDAKRSIVVTGGGTYILKPVIRTYAQATSGSVKGITLPATGVNWIYAIQNTDTIASAKPDLITGGFLISGLSSGSYTISIDAAAPLNDTTVNGVNVTVGQVSDLGTVQLH
;
A
#
# COMPACT_ATOMS: atom_id res chain seq x y z
N MET A 1 -56.66 54.61 12.04
CA MET A 1 -56.75 54.29 10.60
C MET A 1 -55.35 54.37 9.99
N LYS A 2 -55.05 53.42 9.10
CA LYS A 2 -53.91 53.36 8.15
C LYS A 2 -52.56 52.83 8.69
N LYS A 3 -52.24 51.60 8.25
CA LYS A 3 -50.89 51.03 8.15
C LYS A 3 -50.08 51.79 7.08
N PRO A 4 -48.75 51.78 7.16
CA PRO A 4 -47.94 51.25 6.04
C PRO A 4 -46.82 50.33 6.58
N LEU A 5 -46.74 49.06 6.17
CA LEU A 5 -46.13 48.58 4.92
C LEU A 5 -44.69 49.12 4.73
N LEU A 6 -43.71 48.41 5.28
CA LEU A 6 -42.31 48.55 4.88
C LEU A 6 -41.71 47.15 4.67
N ALA A 7 -41.23 46.94 3.45
CA ALA A 7 -40.84 45.66 2.88
C ALA A 7 -39.57 45.10 3.54
N VAL A 8 -39.67 43.92 4.14
CA VAL A 8 -38.51 43.11 4.53
C VAL A 8 -38.16 42.24 3.32
N LEU A 9 -37.22 42.71 2.51
CA LEU A 9 -36.59 41.93 1.44
C LEU A 9 -35.59 40.97 2.10
N PHE A 10 -36.07 39.80 2.52
CA PHE A 10 -35.22 38.71 3.01
C PHE A 10 -34.58 38.02 1.80
N MET A 11 -33.42 38.53 1.39
CA MET A 11 -32.55 37.92 0.39
C MET A 11 -32.02 36.60 0.98
N ALA A 12 -32.74 35.50 0.74
CA ALA A 12 -32.28 34.16 1.06
C ALA A 12 -31.07 33.83 0.17
N MET A 13 -29.88 34.05 0.71
CA MET A 13 -28.62 33.59 0.15
C MET A 13 -28.62 32.05 0.26
N LEU A 14 -29.05 31.38 -0.82
CA LEU A 14 -28.81 29.96 -1.01
C LEU A 14 -27.29 29.76 -1.06
N PHE A 15 -26.72 29.30 0.05
CA PHE A 15 -25.42 28.63 0.05
C PHE A 15 -25.60 27.31 -0.70
N ILE A 16 -25.38 27.35 -2.00
CA ILE A 16 -25.07 26.16 -2.79
C ILE A 16 -23.67 25.72 -2.34
N ALA A 17 -23.63 24.92 -1.28
CA ALA A 17 -22.49 24.07 -1.00
C ALA A 17 -22.42 23.04 -2.13
N ALA A 18 -21.72 23.40 -3.20
CA ALA A 18 -21.24 22.44 -4.16
C ALA A 18 -20.24 21.55 -3.41
N CYS A 19 -20.73 20.43 -2.87
CA CYS A 19 -19.86 19.32 -2.54
C CYS A 19 -19.25 18.86 -3.86
N SER A 20 -17.98 19.22 -4.09
CA SER A 20 -17.15 18.44 -4.99
C SER A 20 -17.26 17.00 -4.52
N LYS A 21 -17.69 16.13 -5.41
CA LYS A 21 -17.63 14.68 -5.20
C LYS A 21 -16.18 14.29 -5.40
N ASP A 22 -15.33 14.71 -4.47
CA ASP A 22 -13.97 14.21 -4.40
C ASP A 22 -14.10 12.77 -3.91
N ASN A 23 -13.84 11.83 -4.83
CA ASN A 23 -13.56 10.44 -4.51
C ASN A 23 -12.26 10.43 -3.71
N ASP A 24 -12.31 10.90 -2.48
CA ASP A 24 -11.20 10.82 -1.56
C ASP A 24 -11.07 9.34 -1.20
N ASN A 25 -10.12 8.69 -1.86
CA ASN A 25 -9.51 7.44 -1.42
C ASN A 25 -8.69 7.72 -0.14
N SER A 26 -9.30 8.35 0.88
CA SER A 26 -8.67 8.80 2.12
C SER A 26 -8.35 7.67 3.10
N GLY A 27 -8.46 6.42 2.65
CA GLY A 27 -8.08 5.24 3.40
C GLY A 27 -6.59 4.89 3.25
N LYS A 28 -6.18 3.87 3.98
CA LYS A 28 -4.82 3.30 3.89
C LYS A 28 -4.83 2.02 3.06
N SER A 29 -3.68 1.70 2.49
CA SER A 29 -3.37 0.44 1.81
C SER A 29 -2.13 -0.17 2.45
N ARG A 30 -2.08 -1.49 2.54
CA ARG A 30 -0.88 -2.19 3.02
C ARG A 30 0.06 -2.41 1.84
N LEU A 31 1.27 -1.90 1.93
CA LEU A 31 2.33 -2.12 0.97
C LEU A 31 3.44 -2.96 1.59
N SER A 32 3.76 -4.10 0.97
CA SER A 32 4.93 -4.91 1.30
C SER A 32 5.95 -4.84 0.18
N VAL A 33 7.20 -4.49 0.51
CA VAL A 33 8.29 -4.34 -0.46
C VAL A 33 9.18 -5.59 -0.42
N TYR A 34 9.42 -6.18 -1.57
CA TYR A 34 10.20 -7.40 -1.76
C TYR A 34 11.45 -7.12 -2.61
N LEU A 35 12.50 -7.90 -2.38
CA LEU A 35 13.73 -7.88 -3.15
C LEU A 35 13.92 -9.21 -3.86
N THR A 36 14.27 -9.13 -5.15
CA THR A 36 14.64 -10.25 -6.02
C THR A 36 15.75 -9.81 -6.97
N ASP A 37 16.44 -10.76 -7.56
CA ASP A 37 17.55 -10.54 -8.49
C ASP A 37 17.43 -11.42 -9.74
N ASP A 38 17.90 -10.87 -10.86
CA ASP A 38 18.10 -11.60 -12.11
C ASP A 38 19.42 -12.39 -12.09
N PRO A 39 19.51 -13.53 -12.80
CA PRO A 39 20.72 -14.35 -12.78
C PRO A 39 22.01 -13.60 -13.15
N SER A 40 23.00 -13.71 -12.26
CA SER A 40 24.34 -13.13 -12.46
C SER A 40 25.46 -14.17 -12.42
N THR A 41 26.63 -13.80 -12.96
CA THR A 41 27.84 -14.62 -13.01
C THR A 41 28.80 -14.38 -11.85
N TYR A 42 28.50 -13.43 -10.97
CA TYR A 42 29.30 -13.17 -9.76
C TYR A 42 29.07 -14.27 -8.71
N ASP A 43 30.00 -14.40 -7.77
CA ASP A 43 29.87 -15.36 -6.66
C ASP A 43 28.88 -14.84 -5.61
N ALA A 44 28.91 -13.52 -5.35
CA ALA A 44 27.97 -12.81 -4.48
C ALA A 44 27.92 -11.32 -4.85
N VAL A 45 26.77 -10.69 -4.60
CA VAL A 45 26.60 -9.24 -4.71
C VAL A 45 25.95 -8.74 -3.43
N LEU A 46 26.75 -8.07 -2.61
CA LEU A 46 26.42 -7.65 -1.25
C LEU A 46 26.02 -6.18 -1.27
N ILE A 47 24.73 -5.90 -1.04
CA ILE A 47 24.18 -4.54 -1.00
C ILE A 47 23.68 -4.23 0.41
N ASP A 48 24.18 -3.14 0.97
CA ASP A 48 23.83 -2.64 2.30
C ASP A 48 22.56 -1.78 2.22
N ILE A 49 21.43 -2.29 2.68
CA ILE A 49 20.12 -1.62 2.62
C ILE A 49 19.75 -1.11 4.00
N GLN A 50 19.55 0.20 4.13
CA GLN A 50 19.38 0.89 5.40
C GLN A 50 17.96 1.41 5.63
N ASP A 51 17.28 1.87 4.58
CA ASP A 51 15.89 2.34 4.66
C ASP A 51 15.20 2.29 3.29
N ILE A 52 13.87 2.28 3.29
CA ILE A 52 13.04 2.44 2.09
C ILE A 52 12.08 3.60 2.35
N GLN A 53 12.04 4.57 1.43
CA GLN A 53 11.12 5.68 1.52
C GLN A 53 10.12 5.62 0.35
N VAL A 54 8.86 5.91 0.63
CA VAL A 54 7.79 6.03 -0.35
C VAL A 54 7.31 7.46 -0.41
N ASN A 55 6.83 7.88 -1.58
CA ASN A 55 6.15 9.14 -1.75
C ASN A 55 4.82 8.90 -2.46
N THR A 56 3.73 9.15 -1.75
CA THR A 56 2.35 9.02 -2.25
C THR A 56 1.75 10.36 -2.68
N THR A 57 2.54 11.43 -2.65
CA THR A 57 2.12 12.78 -3.05
C THR A 57 2.43 13.04 -4.52
N THR A 58 1.86 14.13 -5.06
CA THR A 58 2.18 14.59 -6.42
C THR A 58 3.51 15.34 -6.50
N ASP A 59 4.06 15.79 -5.36
CA ASP A 59 5.35 16.44 -5.30
C ASP A 59 6.48 15.40 -5.24
N THR A 60 7.33 15.37 -6.26
CA THR A 60 8.46 14.43 -6.35
C THR A 60 9.69 14.84 -5.53
N ALA A 61 9.71 16.06 -4.99
CA ALA A 61 10.79 16.61 -4.18
C ALA A 61 10.57 16.39 -2.69
N SER A 62 9.35 16.63 -2.18
CA SER A 62 8.99 16.50 -0.77
C SER A 62 8.01 15.33 -0.52
N GLY A 63 7.60 15.09 0.74
CA GLY A 63 6.60 14.06 1.06
C GLY A 63 7.13 12.62 1.19
N TRP A 64 8.45 12.43 1.28
CA TRP A 64 9.06 11.12 1.50
C TRP A 64 8.78 10.61 2.91
N GLN A 65 8.26 9.39 3.01
CA GLN A 65 7.95 8.71 4.25
C GLN A 65 8.72 7.40 4.33
N SER A 66 9.46 7.18 5.43
CA SER A 66 10.17 5.93 5.65
C SER A 66 9.21 4.78 5.95
N ILE A 67 9.47 3.64 5.30
CA ILE A 67 8.88 2.34 5.55
C ILE A 67 9.99 1.53 6.23
N ASN A 68 9.91 1.43 7.55
CA ASN A 68 10.94 0.75 8.34
C ASN A 68 11.19 -0.66 7.80
N LEU A 69 12.46 -0.97 7.58
CA LEU A 69 12.89 -2.30 7.21
C LEU A 69 12.64 -3.26 8.37
N LEU A 70 12.27 -4.50 8.02
CA LEU A 70 12.22 -5.59 9.00
C LEU A 70 13.62 -5.91 9.52
N ARG A 71 14.64 -5.82 8.65
CA ARG A 71 16.05 -6.10 8.95
C ARG A 71 16.97 -5.17 8.13
N PRO A 72 17.39 -4.01 8.63
CA PRO A 72 18.44 -3.23 7.99
C PRO A 72 19.77 -4.02 7.93
N GLY A 73 20.55 -3.84 6.86
CA GLY A 73 21.89 -4.42 6.73
C GLY A 73 22.22 -4.95 5.34
N VAL A 74 23.22 -5.82 5.26
CA VAL A 74 23.78 -6.32 4.01
C VAL A 74 23.00 -7.53 3.50
N TYR A 75 22.50 -7.42 2.27
CA TYR A 75 21.79 -8.45 1.54
C TYR A 75 22.67 -8.98 0.40
N ASP A 76 22.77 -10.31 0.30
CA ASP A 76 23.33 -10.96 -0.87
C ASP A 76 22.22 -11.15 -1.91
N LEU A 77 22.24 -10.33 -2.95
CA LEU A 77 21.21 -10.32 -3.99
C LEU A 77 21.07 -11.68 -4.66
N LEU A 78 22.19 -12.40 -4.83
CA LEU A 78 22.21 -13.67 -5.57
C LEU A 78 21.53 -14.82 -4.81
N LYS A 79 21.14 -14.60 -3.54
CA LYS A 79 20.30 -15.55 -2.78
C LYS A 79 18.83 -15.47 -3.16
N PHE A 80 18.40 -14.39 -3.80
CA PHE A 80 17.01 -14.10 -4.12
C PHE A 80 16.78 -14.15 -5.64
N ARG A 81 17.16 -15.27 -6.25
CA ARG A 81 17.06 -15.52 -7.70
C ARG A 81 16.15 -16.70 -8.01
N ASN A 82 15.77 -16.85 -9.27
CA ASN A 82 14.91 -17.95 -9.75
C ASN A 82 13.54 -17.99 -9.03
N GLY A 83 12.94 -16.83 -8.81
CA GLY A 83 11.61 -16.71 -8.17
C GLY A 83 11.64 -16.77 -6.64
N LEU A 84 12.82 -16.83 -6.02
CA LEU A 84 12.97 -16.59 -4.59
C LEU A 84 13.05 -15.09 -4.32
N ASP A 85 12.26 -14.62 -3.35
CA ASP A 85 12.29 -13.23 -2.90
C ASP A 85 12.47 -13.14 -1.38
N THR A 86 12.76 -11.94 -0.89
CA THR A 86 12.70 -11.62 0.54
C THR A 86 11.89 -10.35 0.76
N VAL A 87 11.08 -10.35 1.82
CA VAL A 87 10.42 -9.13 2.28
C VAL A 87 11.46 -8.23 2.96
N LEU A 88 11.53 -6.98 2.50
CA LEU A 88 12.37 -5.93 3.08
C LEU A 88 11.59 -5.12 4.12
N ALA A 89 10.35 -4.78 3.80
CA ALA A 89 9.54 -3.85 4.58
C ALA A 89 8.05 -4.12 4.37
N SER A 90 7.22 -3.76 5.35
CA SER A 90 5.76 -3.79 5.24
C SER A 90 5.15 -2.67 6.10
N ALA A 91 4.28 -1.85 5.52
CA ALA A 91 3.59 -0.80 6.25
C ALA A 91 2.21 -0.49 5.66
N GLU A 92 1.37 0.13 6.48
CA GLU A 92 0.17 0.81 6.00
C GLU A 92 0.52 2.25 5.60
N ILE A 93 0.23 2.58 4.35
CA ILE A 93 0.48 3.91 3.77
C ILE A 93 -0.81 4.46 3.19
N PRO A 94 -0.95 5.79 3.02
CA PRO A 94 -2.12 6.37 2.36
C PRO A 94 -2.34 5.75 0.98
N ALA A 95 -3.59 5.44 0.65
CA ALA A 95 -3.97 5.03 -0.69
C ALA A 95 -3.71 6.17 -1.69
N GLY A 96 -3.49 5.81 -2.96
CA GLY A 96 -3.16 6.76 -4.01
C GLY A 96 -2.04 6.29 -4.93
N LYS A 97 -1.60 7.21 -5.79
CA LYS A 97 -0.58 6.92 -6.80
C LYS A 97 0.82 6.96 -6.18
N ILE A 98 1.60 5.91 -6.43
CA ILE A 98 3.03 5.87 -6.13
C ILE A 98 3.80 5.93 -7.44
N SER A 99 4.50 7.04 -7.63
CA SER A 99 5.34 7.28 -8.81
C SER A 99 6.80 6.88 -8.60
N GLN A 100 7.26 6.86 -7.35
CA GLN A 100 8.65 6.58 -7.01
C GLN A 100 8.78 5.98 -5.61
N ILE A 101 9.80 5.16 -5.42
CA ILE A 101 10.34 4.82 -4.10
C ILE A 101 11.82 5.20 -4.06
N ARG A 102 12.40 5.25 -2.87
CA ARG A 102 13.80 5.54 -2.65
C ARG A 102 14.41 4.50 -1.74
N LEU A 103 15.49 3.89 -2.20
CA LEU A 103 16.28 2.93 -1.44
C LEU A 103 17.49 3.63 -0.84
N ILE A 104 17.59 3.67 0.49
CA ILE A 104 18.77 4.22 1.17
C ILE A 104 19.79 3.09 1.32
N LEU A 105 20.97 3.29 0.72
CA LEU A 105 22.07 2.34 0.78
C LEU A 105 23.11 2.78 1.82
N GLY A 106 23.66 1.82 2.55
CA GLY A 106 24.80 2.00 3.44
C GLY A 106 26.13 1.99 2.69
N SER A 107 27.23 1.95 3.43
CA SER A 107 28.59 1.96 2.86
C SER A 107 29.14 0.56 2.59
N ASN A 108 28.54 -0.50 3.13
CA ASN A 108 29.11 -1.85 3.10
C ASN A 108 28.69 -2.64 1.85
N ASN A 109 28.86 -2.04 0.67
CA ASN A 109 28.53 -2.67 -0.60
C ASN A 109 29.77 -3.32 -1.22
N SER A 110 29.65 -4.55 -1.71
CA SER A 110 30.77 -5.26 -2.36
C SER A 110 30.29 -6.32 -3.37
N VAL A 111 31.19 -6.71 -4.27
CA VAL A 111 31.00 -7.82 -5.21
C VAL A 111 32.07 -8.86 -4.97
N VAL A 112 31.70 -10.14 -5.02
CA VAL A 112 32.62 -11.26 -4.88
C VAL A 112 32.82 -11.93 -6.23
N ILE A 113 34.08 -12.06 -6.64
CA ILE A 113 34.49 -12.63 -7.92
C ILE A 113 35.67 -13.57 -7.69
N ASN A 114 35.51 -14.84 -8.06
CA ASN A 114 36.49 -15.90 -7.82
C ASN A 114 36.92 -15.98 -6.34
N GLY A 115 35.97 -15.80 -5.41
CA GLY A 115 36.18 -15.80 -3.97
C GLY A 115 36.82 -14.55 -3.38
N ALA A 116 37.26 -13.58 -4.20
CA ALA A 116 37.79 -12.30 -3.72
C ALA A 116 36.69 -11.23 -3.64
N SER A 117 36.64 -10.47 -2.55
CA SER A 117 35.68 -9.39 -2.34
C SER A 117 36.26 -8.05 -2.77
N TYR A 118 35.49 -7.30 -3.56
CA TYR A 118 35.83 -5.97 -4.07
C TYR A 118 34.76 -4.96 -3.63
N PRO A 119 35.14 -3.81 -3.06
CA PRO A 119 34.17 -2.78 -2.67
C PRO A 119 33.46 -2.20 -3.90
N LEU A 120 32.16 -1.91 -3.76
CA LEU A 120 31.35 -1.24 -4.76
C LEU A 120 31.21 0.25 -4.42
N GLU A 121 31.72 1.12 -5.29
CA GLU A 121 31.42 2.55 -5.17
C GLU A 121 30.00 2.82 -5.65
N THR A 122 29.22 3.53 -4.84
CA THR A 122 27.85 3.91 -5.19
C THR A 122 27.83 5.33 -5.82
N PRO A 123 27.20 5.54 -6.99
CA PRO A 123 27.16 6.82 -7.71
C PRO A 123 26.51 7.95 -6.91
N SER A 124 25.64 7.61 -5.97
CA SER A 124 25.04 8.55 -5.02
C SER A 124 25.73 8.38 -3.67
N SER A 125 26.70 9.24 -3.40
CA SER A 125 27.32 9.42 -2.10
C SER A 125 26.26 9.65 -1.01
N GLN A 126 25.87 8.55 -0.36
CA GLN A 126 25.52 8.41 1.06
C GLN A 126 24.38 9.28 1.67
N GLN A 127 23.74 10.22 0.96
CA GLN A 127 22.73 11.10 1.58
C GLN A 127 21.35 11.13 0.90
N SER A 128 21.26 11.04 -0.42
CA SER A 128 19.97 11.25 -1.13
C SER A 128 19.20 9.97 -1.47
N GLY A 129 19.85 8.80 -1.39
CA GLY A 129 19.26 7.51 -1.73
C GLY A 129 19.04 7.27 -3.22
N LEU A 130 18.89 6.00 -3.59
CA LEU A 130 18.62 5.56 -4.95
C LEU A 130 17.12 5.68 -5.25
N LYS A 131 16.73 6.64 -6.10
CA LYS A 131 15.35 6.79 -6.56
C LYS A 131 15.02 5.72 -7.61
N LEU A 132 13.90 5.02 -7.43
CA LEU A 132 13.37 4.01 -8.33
C LEU A 132 12.00 4.48 -8.82
N ASN A 133 11.78 4.48 -10.14
CA ASN A 133 10.49 4.83 -10.69
C ASN A 133 9.52 3.67 -10.52
N VAL A 134 8.38 3.94 -9.89
CA VAL A 134 7.28 3.01 -9.67
C VAL A 134 6.05 3.53 -10.40
N HIS A 135 5.20 2.65 -10.92
CA HIS A 135 3.93 3.06 -11.54
C HIS A 135 2.81 2.23 -10.94
N ALA A 136 2.48 2.52 -9.68
CA ALA A 136 1.46 1.81 -8.92
C ALA A 136 0.33 2.75 -8.49
N GLN A 137 -0.89 2.23 -8.50
CA GLN A 137 -2.07 2.87 -7.94
C GLN A 137 -2.54 1.98 -6.79
N LEU A 138 -2.48 2.51 -5.57
CA LEU A 138 -2.92 1.80 -4.37
C LEU A 138 -4.36 2.17 -4.04
N GLU A 139 -5.22 1.17 -3.95
CA GLU A 139 -6.59 1.33 -3.52
C GLU A 139 -6.72 1.10 -2.01
N ALA A 140 -7.55 1.91 -1.35
CA ALA A 140 -7.78 1.79 0.08
C ALA A 140 -8.36 0.41 0.43
N GLY A 141 -7.86 -0.19 1.51
CA GLY A 141 -8.29 -1.53 1.95
C GLY A 141 -7.74 -2.69 1.12
N ILE A 142 -6.93 -2.43 0.10
CA ILE A 142 -6.27 -3.46 -0.71
C ILE A 142 -4.82 -3.61 -0.26
N GLU A 143 -4.33 -4.84 -0.19
CA GLU A 143 -2.94 -5.16 0.07
C GLU A 143 -2.16 -5.31 -1.25
N TYR A 144 -0.94 -4.78 -1.29
CA TYR A 144 -0.04 -4.85 -2.44
C TYR A 144 1.33 -5.38 -2.08
N LYS A 145 1.89 -6.17 -2.98
CA LYS A 145 3.33 -6.46 -3.03
C LYS A 145 3.99 -5.58 -4.08
N LEU A 146 5.12 -4.98 -3.75
CA LEU A 146 6.00 -4.24 -4.66
C LEU A 146 7.34 -4.96 -4.71
N TRP A 147 7.75 -5.42 -5.88
CA TRP A 147 9.06 -6.02 -6.07
C TRP A 147 10.06 -4.97 -6.54
N ILE A 148 11.25 -5.01 -5.94
CA ILE A 148 12.49 -4.41 -6.42
C ILE A 148 13.27 -5.56 -7.05
N ASP A 149 13.28 -5.58 -8.37
CA ASP A 149 13.95 -6.58 -9.19
C ASP A 149 15.28 -6.00 -9.67
N PHE A 150 16.35 -6.43 -9.02
CA PHE A 150 17.69 -5.93 -9.25
C PHE A 150 18.37 -6.77 -10.34
N ASP A 151 18.99 -6.16 -11.33
CA ASP A 151 19.82 -6.92 -12.29
C ASP A 151 21.27 -6.75 -11.87
N ALA A 152 21.76 -7.62 -10.97
CA ALA A 152 23.12 -7.54 -10.46
C ALA A 152 24.17 -7.57 -11.57
N LYS A 153 23.93 -8.36 -12.63
CA LYS A 153 24.86 -8.50 -13.77
C LYS A 153 25.06 -7.20 -14.53
N ARG A 154 23.99 -6.44 -14.79
CA ARG A 154 24.05 -5.15 -15.48
C ARG A 154 24.32 -3.98 -14.55
N SER A 155 24.11 -4.18 -13.26
CA SER A 155 24.28 -3.15 -12.25
C SER A 155 25.71 -2.96 -11.78
N ILE A 156 26.62 -3.88 -12.08
CA ILE A 156 28.03 -3.77 -11.69
C ILE A 156 28.85 -3.43 -12.92
N VAL A 157 29.62 -2.34 -12.83
CA VAL A 157 30.47 -1.85 -13.91
C VAL A 157 31.90 -1.74 -13.39
N VAL A 158 32.86 -2.20 -14.18
CA VAL A 158 34.29 -2.03 -13.90
C VAL A 158 34.79 -0.82 -14.66
N THR A 159 35.44 0.11 -13.98
CA THR A 159 36.06 1.28 -14.62
C THR A 159 37.37 0.89 -15.30
N GLY A 160 37.88 1.75 -16.19
CA GLY A 160 39.20 1.54 -16.82
C GLY A 160 40.37 1.46 -15.82
N GLY A 161 40.17 1.91 -14.58
CA GLY A 161 41.14 1.80 -13.48
C GLY A 161 41.00 0.53 -12.62
N GLY A 162 40.06 -0.36 -12.92
CA GLY A 162 39.83 -1.61 -12.17
C GLY A 162 38.94 -1.46 -10.94
N THR A 163 38.35 -0.28 -10.71
CA THR A 163 37.37 -0.07 -9.63
C THR A 163 36.00 -0.59 -10.03
N TYR A 164 35.29 -1.22 -9.09
CA TYR A 164 33.92 -1.65 -9.30
C TYR A 164 32.93 -0.58 -8.81
N ILE A 165 32.01 -0.19 -9.68
CA ILE A 165 30.97 0.79 -9.38
C ILE A 165 29.59 0.14 -9.52
N LEU A 166 28.67 0.52 -8.63
CA LEU A 166 27.28 0.11 -8.68
C LEU A 166 26.50 1.08 -9.56
N LYS A 167 26.08 0.71 -10.76
CA LYS A 167 25.15 1.49 -11.59
C LYS A 167 23.81 0.76 -11.67
N PRO A 168 22.89 0.95 -10.69
CA PRO A 168 21.73 0.08 -10.54
C PRO A 168 20.84 0.07 -11.79
N VAL A 169 20.60 -1.14 -12.28
CA VAL A 169 19.57 -1.47 -13.26
C VAL A 169 18.50 -2.22 -12.50
N ILE A 170 17.42 -1.52 -12.18
CA ILE A 170 16.34 -2.04 -11.33
C ILE A 170 15.03 -1.89 -12.08
N ARG A 171 14.22 -2.94 -12.04
CA ARG A 171 12.81 -2.92 -12.42
C ARG A 171 11.97 -2.95 -11.15
N THR A 172 10.85 -2.22 -11.16
CA THR A 172 9.87 -2.31 -10.07
C THR A 172 8.49 -2.57 -10.63
N TYR A 173 7.72 -3.39 -9.95
CA TYR A 173 6.33 -3.66 -10.29
C TYR A 173 5.53 -3.98 -9.02
N ALA A 174 4.26 -3.56 -9.00
CA ALA A 174 3.36 -3.81 -7.89
C ALA A 174 2.18 -4.69 -8.32
N GLN A 175 1.70 -5.53 -7.41
CA GLN A 175 0.55 -6.40 -7.62
C GLN A 175 -0.33 -6.39 -6.38
N ALA A 176 -1.64 -6.24 -6.59
CA ALA A 176 -2.61 -6.44 -5.53
C ALA A 176 -2.66 -7.92 -5.14
N THR A 177 -2.73 -8.20 -3.84
CA THR A 177 -2.79 -9.57 -3.30
C THR A 177 -4.09 -9.86 -2.55
N SER A 178 -4.93 -8.85 -2.32
CA SER A 178 -6.23 -9.00 -1.69
C SER A 178 -7.33 -8.23 -2.41
N GLY A 179 -8.58 -8.56 -2.13
CA GLY A 179 -9.74 -7.69 -2.27
C GLY A 179 -10.21 -7.19 -0.92
N SER A 180 -11.30 -6.43 -0.90
CA SER A 180 -11.96 -6.00 0.32
C SER A 180 -13.47 -5.87 0.13
N VAL A 181 -14.21 -5.83 1.25
CA VAL A 181 -15.64 -5.54 1.28
C VAL A 181 -15.86 -4.33 2.17
N LYS A 182 -16.66 -3.37 1.71
CA LYS A 182 -17.08 -2.22 2.50
C LYS A 182 -18.60 -2.06 2.51
N GLY A 183 -19.09 -1.27 3.45
CA GLY A 183 -20.50 -0.89 3.52
C GLY A 183 -20.77 0.02 4.70
N ILE A 184 -22.04 0.31 4.93
CA ILE A 184 -22.53 1.09 6.06
C ILE A 184 -23.62 0.30 6.76
N THR A 185 -23.56 0.15 8.08
CA THR A 185 -24.63 -0.46 8.87
C THR A 185 -25.47 0.60 9.57
N LEU A 186 -26.80 0.49 9.49
CA LEU A 186 -27.72 1.37 10.22
C LEU A 186 -28.63 0.58 11.18
N PRO A 187 -28.83 1.05 12.43
CA PRO A 187 -28.19 2.21 13.04
C PRO A 187 -26.69 1.97 13.29
N ALA A 188 -25.88 3.04 13.20
CA ALA A 188 -24.42 2.96 13.31
C ALA A 188 -23.93 2.35 14.63
N THR A 189 -24.64 2.61 15.73
CA THR A 189 -24.31 2.11 17.06
C THR A 189 -24.87 0.71 17.36
N GLY A 190 -25.55 0.09 16.40
CA GLY A 190 -26.28 -1.16 16.57
C GLY A 190 -25.50 -2.44 16.29
N VAL A 191 -24.18 -2.35 16.10
CA VAL A 191 -23.34 -3.50 15.66
C VAL A 191 -22.20 -3.75 16.63
N ASN A 192 -22.05 -5.01 17.05
CA ASN A 192 -20.91 -5.47 17.83
C ASN A 192 -19.71 -5.74 16.91
N TRP A 193 -19.92 -6.58 15.89
CA TRP A 193 -18.92 -7.04 14.94
C TRP A 193 -19.51 -7.37 13.57
N ILE A 194 -18.66 -7.32 12.54
CA ILE A 194 -18.98 -7.77 11.19
C ILE A 194 -17.93 -8.80 10.78
N TYR A 195 -18.38 -9.92 10.25
CA TYR A 195 -17.54 -11.06 9.88
C TYR A 195 -17.67 -11.36 8.39
N ALA A 196 -16.54 -11.55 7.71
CA ALA A 196 -16.50 -12.17 6.39
C ALA A 196 -16.27 -13.68 6.56
N ILE A 197 -17.29 -14.45 6.24
CA ILE A 197 -17.32 -15.91 6.37
C ILE A 197 -17.20 -16.52 4.98
N GLN A 198 -16.32 -17.51 4.84
CA GLN A 198 -16.24 -18.31 3.64
C GLN A 198 -16.33 -19.79 4.02
N ASN A 199 -17.25 -20.50 3.39
CA ASN A 199 -17.64 -21.86 3.79
C ASN A 199 -18.14 -21.86 5.25
N THR A 200 -17.34 -22.34 6.19
CA THR A 200 -17.66 -22.42 7.62
C THR A 200 -16.65 -21.66 8.49
N ASP A 201 -15.69 -20.97 7.87
CA ASP A 201 -14.61 -20.28 8.58
C ASP A 201 -14.78 -18.76 8.51
N THR A 202 -14.47 -18.10 9.62
CA THR A 202 -14.44 -16.64 9.72
C THR A 202 -13.08 -16.16 9.26
N ILE A 203 -13.00 -15.61 8.06
CA ILE A 203 -11.74 -15.23 7.42
C ILE A 203 -11.23 -13.90 7.96
N ALA A 204 -12.14 -12.95 8.19
CA ALA A 204 -11.80 -11.62 8.69
C ALA A 204 -12.98 -10.99 9.43
N SER A 205 -12.68 -9.99 10.24
CA SER A 205 -13.68 -9.21 10.98
C SER A 205 -13.40 -7.73 10.90
N ALA A 206 -14.45 -6.91 10.98
CA ALA A 206 -14.37 -5.47 11.13
C ALA A 206 -15.31 -4.99 12.24
N LYS A 207 -14.99 -3.82 12.79
CA LYS A 207 -15.89 -3.08 13.66
C LYS A 207 -16.32 -1.81 12.94
N PRO A 208 -17.62 -1.54 12.78
CA PRO A 208 -18.07 -0.33 12.12
C PRO A 208 -17.74 0.91 12.95
N ASP A 209 -17.57 2.03 12.26
CA ASP A 209 -17.43 3.34 12.88
C ASP A 209 -18.70 3.71 13.63
N LEU A 210 -18.56 4.15 14.88
CA LEU A 210 -19.69 4.37 15.80
C LEU A 210 -20.57 5.57 15.43
N ILE A 211 -20.10 6.44 14.52
CA ILE A 211 -20.83 7.64 14.11
C ILE A 211 -21.51 7.40 12.76
N THR A 212 -20.76 6.87 11.80
CA THR A 212 -21.20 6.71 10.42
C THR A 212 -21.77 5.33 10.12
N GLY A 213 -21.41 4.30 10.90
CA GLY A 213 -21.72 2.90 10.62
C GLY A 213 -20.86 2.28 9.52
N GLY A 214 -19.88 3.03 8.99
CA GLY A 214 -19.00 2.58 7.92
C GLY A 214 -18.08 1.46 8.38
N PHE A 215 -17.92 0.42 7.57
CA PHE A 215 -16.98 -0.67 7.82
C PHE A 215 -16.18 -1.04 6.57
N LEU A 216 -15.02 -1.65 6.78
CA LEU A 216 -14.14 -2.18 5.75
C LEU A 216 -13.50 -3.47 6.25
N ILE A 217 -13.70 -4.55 5.52
CA ILE A 217 -13.03 -5.85 5.73
C ILE A 217 -12.01 -6.02 4.60
N SER A 218 -10.73 -5.96 4.94
CA SER A 218 -9.60 -6.09 4.00
C SER A 218 -8.95 -7.47 4.08
N GLY A 219 -7.98 -7.74 3.18
CA GLY A 219 -7.20 -8.98 3.21
C GLY A 219 -7.93 -10.22 2.69
N LEU A 220 -9.04 -10.04 1.95
CA LEU A 220 -9.84 -11.14 1.44
C LEU A 220 -9.27 -11.66 0.12
N SER A 221 -9.24 -12.99 -0.06
CA SER A 221 -8.89 -13.59 -1.36
C SER A 221 -10.07 -13.48 -2.33
N SER A 222 -9.82 -13.67 -3.63
CA SER A 222 -10.92 -13.74 -4.60
C SER A 222 -11.85 -14.91 -4.26
N GLY A 223 -13.15 -14.67 -4.19
CA GLY A 223 -14.13 -15.70 -3.84
C GLY A 223 -15.49 -15.12 -3.47
N SER A 224 -16.42 -16.00 -3.11
CA SER A 224 -17.73 -15.61 -2.59
C SER A 224 -17.73 -15.73 -1.07
N TYR A 225 -18.30 -14.74 -0.39
CA TYR A 225 -18.35 -14.62 1.05
C TYR A 225 -19.78 -14.38 1.53
N THR A 226 -20.06 -14.83 2.76
CA THR A 226 -21.19 -14.36 3.55
C THR A 226 -20.69 -13.30 4.51
N ILE A 227 -21.30 -12.12 4.50
CA ILE A 227 -21.03 -11.05 5.45
C ILE A 227 -22.07 -11.15 6.56
N SER A 228 -21.65 -11.55 7.75
CA SER A 228 -22.49 -11.66 8.93
C SER A 228 -22.29 -10.45 9.84
N ILE A 229 -23.37 -9.80 10.24
CA ILE A 229 -23.39 -8.63 11.10
C ILE A 229 -24.02 -9.06 12.42
N ASP A 230 -23.19 -9.10 13.47
CA ASP A 230 -23.59 -9.34 14.86
C ASP A 230 -24.12 -8.03 15.44
N ALA A 231 -25.43 -8.00 15.70
CA ALA A 231 -26.13 -6.82 16.14
C ALA A 231 -26.23 -6.76 17.67
N ALA A 232 -26.15 -5.54 18.21
CA ALA A 232 -26.41 -5.31 19.61
C ALA A 232 -27.92 -5.31 19.88
N ALA A 233 -28.34 -6.01 20.94
CA ALA A 233 -29.74 -5.98 21.39
C ALA A 233 -30.23 -4.53 21.57
N PRO A 234 -31.47 -4.19 21.14
CA PRO A 234 -32.55 -5.10 20.75
C PRO A 234 -32.59 -5.48 19.25
N LEU A 235 -31.58 -5.12 18.46
CA LEU A 235 -31.55 -5.41 17.02
C LEU A 235 -31.22 -6.89 16.77
N ASN A 236 -31.61 -7.38 15.60
CA ASN A 236 -31.32 -8.73 15.15
C ASN A 236 -30.11 -8.77 14.22
N ASP A 237 -29.36 -9.87 14.31
CA ASP A 237 -28.27 -10.18 13.38
C ASP A 237 -28.75 -10.18 11.94
N THR A 238 -27.88 -9.78 11.02
CA THR A 238 -28.17 -9.74 9.58
C THR A 238 -27.05 -10.40 8.79
N THR A 239 -27.39 -11.07 7.70
CA THR A 239 -26.41 -11.71 6.81
C THR A 239 -26.62 -11.28 5.36
N VAL A 240 -25.54 -10.93 4.67
CA VAL A 240 -25.51 -10.70 3.24
C VAL A 240 -24.75 -11.85 2.58
N ASN A 241 -25.45 -12.68 1.82
CA ASN A 241 -24.87 -13.86 1.18
C ASN A 241 -24.36 -13.55 -0.24
N GLY A 242 -23.40 -14.35 -0.70
CA GLY A 242 -22.97 -14.32 -2.10
C GLY A 242 -22.17 -13.08 -2.49
N VAL A 243 -21.51 -12.44 -1.52
CA VAL A 243 -20.67 -11.25 -1.76
C VAL A 243 -19.42 -11.68 -2.49
N ASN A 244 -19.32 -11.32 -3.78
CA ASN A 244 -18.16 -11.63 -4.59
C ASN A 244 -17.03 -10.64 -4.29
N VAL A 245 -15.86 -11.17 -4.02
CA VAL A 245 -14.61 -10.44 -3.83
C VAL A 245 -13.66 -10.78 -4.98
N THR A 246 -13.01 -9.76 -5.52
CA THR A 246 -11.96 -9.89 -6.53
C THR A 246 -10.71 -9.18 -6.05
N VAL A 247 -9.55 -9.82 -6.17
CA VAL A 247 -8.26 -9.21 -5.85
C VAL A 247 -8.07 -7.90 -6.61
N GLY A 248 -7.61 -6.86 -5.90
CA GLY A 248 -7.43 -5.52 -6.40
C GLY A 248 -8.70 -4.68 -6.45
N GLN A 249 -9.84 -5.17 -5.97
CA GLN A 249 -11.13 -4.47 -6.01
C GLN A 249 -11.79 -4.41 -4.62
N VAL A 250 -12.57 -3.36 -4.43
CA VAL A 250 -13.37 -3.12 -3.22
C VAL A 250 -14.84 -3.39 -3.56
N SER A 251 -15.42 -4.44 -2.98
CA SER A 251 -16.84 -4.76 -3.13
C SER A 251 -17.67 -3.92 -2.16
N ASP A 252 -18.59 -3.11 -2.68
CA ASP A 252 -19.41 -2.21 -1.87
C ASP A 252 -20.81 -2.80 -1.66
N LEU A 253 -21.19 -3.04 -0.40
CA LEU A 253 -22.53 -3.51 -0.02
C LEU A 253 -23.55 -2.38 0.06
N GLY A 254 -23.10 -1.12 -0.01
CA GLY A 254 -23.93 0.04 0.29
C GLY A 254 -24.39 0.02 1.75
N THR A 255 -25.64 0.45 1.98
CA THR A 255 -26.22 0.48 3.31
C THR A 255 -26.94 -0.82 3.64
N VAL A 256 -26.58 -1.45 4.76
CA VAL A 256 -27.26 -2.59 5.34
C VAL A 256 -28.08 -2.11 6.54
N GLN A 257 -29.40 -2.22 6.44
CA GLN A 257 -30.34 -1.83 7.48
C GLN A 257 -30.57 -3.00 8.44
N LEU A 258 -30.34 -2.76 9.73
CA LEU A 258 -30.68 -3.70 10.81
C LEU A 258 -32.10 -3.44 11.31
N HIS A 259 -32.71 -4.49 11.83
CA HIS A 259 -34.11 -4.53 12.27
C HIS A 259 -34.25 -5.06 13.69
#